data_AF-A0A662H1X7-F1
#
_entry.id   AF-A0A662H1X7-F1
#
_cell.length_a   1.000
_cell.length_b   1.000
_cell.length_c   1.000
_cell.angle_alpha   90.00
_cell.angle_beta   90.00
_cell.angle_gamma   90.00
#
_symmetry.space_group_name_H-M   'P 1'
#
loop_
_entity.id
_entity.type
_entity.pdbx_description
1 polymer ?
#
loop_
_entity_poly.entity_id
_entity_poly.type
_entity_poly.pdbx_seq_one_letter_code
_entity_poly.pdbx_strand_id
1 'polypeptide(L)'
;NENGAYLYAFKIELTGEVKFYAEWPGSREYEGARSKSLTLIVKEEIVKKRVVLPTKEEAEIRLVSNSTETEAEVSLEERRITVKVSGPRGAKGVLKLFIPVSLLEAYNSSINRVLFLLDKNPIEPAEIKEVETGYLLTLVYSHSTRRIDVYYVTYSISIKVLDYGKKPVERAEVNLTGPVSLTAKTNATGEACFMRVPAGTYRVEVYYGPKVGEGVIEVPKSLSRFILTAVRKWEILYGEARERLKYTEARIRKLEISLEEAKTRIKKLKASLEETKSKYEAVRRELETYKSIAYTLPAVAVTCFIAGYIAGRRRRKGQNSQTSWLRHTKK
;
A
#
# COMPACT_ATOMS: atom_id res chain seq x y z
N ASN A 1 47.02 -46.08 -36.17
CA ASN A 1 47.81 -45.01 -36.82
C ASN A 1 49.27 -45.45 -36.87
N GLU A 2 50.15 -44.73 -37.57
CA GLU A 2 51.57 -45.11 -37.77
C GLU A 2 52.37 -45.28 -36.46
N ASN A 3 51.79 -44.91 -35.32
CA ASN A 3 52.37 -45.04 -33.98
C ASN A 3 51.77 -46.22 -33.16
N GLY A 4 51.02 -47.13 -33.80
CA GLY A 4 50.44 -48.31 -33.12
C GLY A 4 49.23 -48.03 -32.23
N ALA A 5 48.66 -46.83 -32.26
CA ALA A 5 47.45 -46.48 -31.51
C ALA A 5 46.18 -46.62 -32.36
N TYR A 6 45.11 -47.09 -31.73
CA TYR A 6 43.77 -47.19 -32.30
C TYR A 6 42.79 -46.50 -31.35
N LEU A 7 41.98 -45.57 -31.88
CA LEU A 7 40.93 -44.88 -31.12
C LEU A 7 39.59 -45.27 -31.74
N TYR A 8 38.71 -45.84 -30.92
CA TYR A 8 37.35 -46.17 -31.29
C TYR A 8 36.40 -45.64 -30.23
N ALA A 9 35.46 -44.79 -30.64
CA ALA A 9 34.42 -44.28 -29.76
C ALA A 9 33.23 -45.24 -29.80
N PHE A 10 32.96 -45.91 -28.67
CA PHE A 10 31.84 -46.81 -28.51
C PHE A 10 30.86 -46.25 -27.48
N LYS A 11 29.57 -46.21 -27.81
CA LYS A 11 28.50 -45.77 -26.91
C LYS A 11 27.78 -46.99 -26.37
N ILE A 12 27.81 -47.18 -25.05
CA ILE A 12 27.08 -48.26 -24.37
C ILE A 12 25.68 -47.75 -24.01
N GLU A 13 24.64 -48.39 -24.54
CA GLU A 13 23.24 -48.03 -24.30
C GLU A 13 22.49 -49.03 -23.40
N LEU A 14 23.20 -50.05 -22.90
CA LEU A 14 22.64 -51.14 -22.11
C LEU A 14 23.31 -51.27 -20.74
N THR A 15 22.53 -51.68 -19.75
CA THR A 15 23.04 -52.06 -18.43
C THR A 15 23.60 -53.48 -18.50
N GLY A 16 24.71 -53.73 -17.83
CA GLY A 16 25.34 -55.04 -17.77
C GLY A 16 26.87 -54.96 -17.82
N GLU A 17 27.48 -56.13 -17.98
CA GLU A 17 28.92 -56.25 -18.11
C GLU A 17 29.31 -56.15 -19.59
N VAL A 18 30.17 -55.19 -19.94
CA VAL A 18 30.75 -55.02 -21.27
C VAL A 18 32.23 -55.31 -21.19
N LYS A 19 32.71 -56.27 -21.99
CA LYS A 19 34.12 -56.65 -22.05
C LYS A 19 34.75 -56.16 -23.34
N PHE A 20 35.83 -55.41 -23.21
CA PHE A 20 36.66 -54.96 -24.32
C PHE A 20 37.96 -55.74 -24.35
N TYR A 21 38.38 -56.18 -25.52
CA TYR A 21 39.71 -56.74 -25.72
C TYR A 21 40.22 -56.30 -27.09
N ALA A 22 41.53 -56.16 -27.22
CA ALA A 22 42.17 -56.03 -28.51
C ALA A 22 42.57 -57.42 -29.00
N GLU A 23 42.38 -57.67 -30.29
CA GLU A 23 42.78 -58.92 -30.93
C GLU A 23 43.51 -58.59 -32.22
N TRP A 24 44.66 -59.24 -32.40
CA TRP A 24 45.42 -59.21 -33.63
C TRP A 24 45.45 -60.64 -34.17
N PRO A 25 44.95 -60.90 -35.39
CA PRO A 25 44.82 -62.25 -35.93
C PRO A 25 46.16 -62.92 -36.28
N GLY A 26 47.27 -62.18 -36.22
CA GLY A 26 48.59 -62.65 -36.62
C GLY A 26 48.92 -62.33 -38.07
N SER A 27 50.06 -62.83 -38.53
CA SER A 27 50.52 -62.76 -39.91
C SER A 27 51.14 -64.10 -40.34
N ARG A 28 51.69 -64.16 -41.55
CA ARG A 28 52.38 -65.37 -42.04
C ARG A 28 53.60 -65.75 -41.18
N GLU A 29 54.18 -64.78 -40.48
CA GLU A 29 55.43 -64.93 -39.72
C GLU A 29 55.23 -64.93 -38.20
N TYR A 30 54.04 -64.55 -37.73
CA TYR A 30 53.76 -64.36 -36.31
C TYR A 30 52.35 -64.85 -35.95
N GLU A 31 52.26 -65.57 -34.83
CA GLU A 31 50.97 -65.99 -34.27
C GLU A 31 50.16 -64.79 -33.79
N GLY A 32 48.84 -64.90 -33.90
CA GLY A 32 47.91 -63.90 -33.39
C GLY A 32 48.01 -63.75 -31.87
N ALA A 33 47.57 -62.59 -31.38
CA ALA A 33 47.59 -62.26 -29.97
C ALA A 33 46.29 -61.57 -29.55
N ARG A 34 45.82 -61.88 -28.35
CA ARG A 34 44.65 -61.25 -27.74
C ARG A 34 45.04 -60.62 -26.40
N SER A 35 44.58 -59.41 -26.17
CA SER A 35 44.79 -58.73 -24.90
C SER A 35 43.96 -59.36 -23.78
N LYS A 36 44.30 -59.02 -22.53
CA LYS A 36 43.37 -59.20 -21.41
C LYS A 36 42.10 -58.41 -21.68
N SER A 37 40.97 -58.92 -21.20
CA SER A 37 39.70 -58.21 -21.28
C SER A 37 39.64 -57.09 -20.23
N LEU A 38 39.32 -55.88 -20.66
CA LEU A 38 38.88 -54.79 -19.81
C LEU A 38 37.37 -54.93 -19.60
N THR A 39 36.96 -55.16 -18.38
CA THR A 39 35.54 -55.25 -18.01
C THR A 39 35.05 -53.88 -17.54
N LEU A 40 33.94 -53.42 -18.12
CA LEU A 40 33.18 -52.26 -17.69
C LEU A 40 31.78 -52.70 -17.28
N ILE A 41 31.36 -52.37 -16.06
CA ILE A 41 30.04 -52.73 -15.53
C ILE A 41 29.15 -51.48 -15.56
N VAL A 42 28.12 -51.48 -16.41
CA VAL A 42 27.12 -50.42 -16.47
C VAL A 42 25.94 -50.80 -15.60
N LYS A 43 25.71 -50.06 -14.51
CA LYS A 43 24.56 -50.27 -13.61
C LYS A 43 23.62 -49.08 -13.69
N GLU A 44 22.33 -49.36 -13.56
CA GLU A 44 21.33 -48.33 -13.26
C GLU A 44 21.35 -48.11 -11.75
N GLU A 45 21.77 -46.92 -11.32
CA GLU A 45 21.79 -46.57 -9.91
C GLU A 45 20.43 -45.96 -9.52
N ILE A 46 19.69 -46.69 -8.68
CA ILE A 46 18.44 -46.19 -8.10
C ILE A 46 18.77 -45.52 -6.77
N VAL A 47 18.65 -44.20 -6.73
CA VAL A 47 18.74 -43.46 -5.48
C VAL A 47 17.37 -43.53 -4.79
N LYS A 48 17.37 -44.01 -3.54
CA LYS A 48 16.17 -44.15 -2.71
C LYS A 48 16.23 -43.15 -1.57
N LYS A 49 15.12 -42.45 -1.32
CA LYS A 49 14.96 -41.52 -0.20
C LYS A 49 13.68 -41.87 0.54
N ARG A 50 13.82 -42.29 1.80
CA ARG A 50 12.69 -42.55 2.69
C ARG A 50 12.31 -41.27 3.42
N VAL A 51 11.01 -41.04 3.55
CA VAL A 51 10.45 -39.92 4.29
C VAL A 51 9.38 -40.43 5.24
N VAL A 52 9.41 -39.94 6.49
CA VAL A 52 8.37 -40.20 7.48
C VAL A 52 7.26 -39.18 7.28
N LEU A 53 6.05 -39.68 7.04
CA LEU A 53 4.86 -38.88 6.80
C LEU A 53 4.24 -38.40 8.12
N PRO A 54 3.36 -37.37 8.09
CA PRO A 54 2.59 -36.95 9.26
C PRO A 54 1.71 -38.07 9.85
N THR A 55 1.33 -39.04 9.02
CA THR A 55 0.60 -40.27 9.40
C THR A 55 1.47 -41.27 10.16
N LYS A 56 2.78 -41.01 10.32
CA LYS A 56 3.84 -41.90 10.86
C LYS A 56 4.22 -43.08 9.97
N GLU A 57 3.64 -43.16 8.78
CA GLU A 57 4.04 -44.13 7.76
C GLU A 57 5.29 -43.66 7.03
N GLU A 58 6.02 -44.59 6.41
CA GLU A 58 7.14 -44.27 5.55
C GLU A 58 6.73 -44.29 4.08
N ALA A 59 7.13 -43.26 3.34
CA ALA A 59 7.06 -43.25 1.89
C ALA A 59 8.47 -43.30 1.29
N GLU A 60 8.64 -44.06 0.22
CA GLU A 60 9.90 -44.19 -0.50
C GLU A 60 9.82 -43.46 -1.84
N ILE A 61 10.64 -42.43 -1.99
CA ILE A 61 10.90 -41.75 -3.26
C ILE A 61 12.05 -42.47 -3.94
N ARG A 62 11.90 -42.76 -5.23
CA ARG A 62 12.94 -43.42 -6.04
C ARG A 62 13.27 -42.55 -7.24
N LEU A 63 14.55 -42.45 -7.57
CA LEU A 63 14.98 -41.71 -8.74
C LEU A 63 16.12 -42.43 -9.46
N VAL A 64 16.11 -42.28 -10.77
CA VAL A 64 17.11 -42.82 -11.68
C VAL A 64 17.46 -41.73 -12.67
N SER A 65 18.75 -41.51 -12.89
CA SER A 65 19.23 -40.56 -13.88
C SER A 65 20.30 -41.17 -14.77
N ASN A 66 20.41 -40.67 -16.00
CA ASN A 66 21.53 -40.96 -16.89
C ASN A 66 22.71 -39.98 -16.72
N SER A 67 22.73 -39.22 -15.63
CA SER A 67 23.80 -38.28 -15.28
C SER A 67 25.06 -39.01 -14.84
N THR A 68 26.21 -38.35 -14.95
CA THR A 68 27.48 -38.84 -14.40
C THR A 68 27.46 -38.85 -12.89
N GLU A 69 26.92 -37.78 -12.27
CA GLU A 69 26.69 -37.72 -10.83
C GLU A 69 25.23 -37.32 -10.57
N THR A 70 24.64 -37.94 -9.55
CA THR A 70 23.28 -37.65 -9.10
C THR A 70 23.23 -37.65 -7.58
N GLU A 71 22.87 -36.50 -7.00
CA GLU A 71 22.62 -36.37 -5.57
C GLU A 71 21.17 -35.95 -5.35
N ALA A 72 20.54 -36.52 -4.32
CA ALA A 72 19.17 -36.18 -3.97
C ALA A 72 19.00 -35.92 -2.49
N GLU A 73 18.25 -34.87 -2.17
CA GLU A 73 17.94 -34.42 -0.84
C GLU A 73 16.42 -34.19 -0.74
N VAL A 74 15.82 -34.53 0.40
CA VAL A 74 14.39 -34.30 0.63
C VAL A 74 14.22 -33.41 1.85
N SER A 75 13.54 -32.28 1.65
CA SER A 75 13.20 -31.31 2.68
C SER A 75 11.71 -31.45 3.02
N LEU A 76 11.42 -31.94 4.23
CA LEU A 76 10.05 -32.06 4.70
C LEU A 76 9.45 -30.68 5.01
N GLU A 77 10.22 -29.77 5.58
CA GLU A 77 9.77 -28.41 5.92
C GLU A 77 9.35 -27.63 4.66
N GLU A 78 10.19 -27.65 3.62
CA GLU A 78 9.91 -26.95 2.36
C GLU A 78 9.03 -27.75 1.40
N ARG A 79 8.64 -28.98 1.79
CA ARG A 79 7.88 -29.93 0.94
C ARG A 79 8.53 -30.11 -0.44
N ARG A 80 9.86 -30.26 -0.46
CA ARG A 80 10.70 -30.21 -1.67
C ARG A 80 11.63 -31.41 -1.77
N ILE A 81 11.78 -31.94 -2.98
CA ILE A 81 12.85 -32.86 -3.35
C ILE A 81 13.84 -32.07 -4.21
N THR A 82 15.11 -32.05 -3.82
CA THR A 82 16.17 -31.38 -4.58
C THR A 82 17.06 -32.45 -5.18
N VAL A 83 17.25 -32.42 -6.50
CA VAL A 83 18.12 -33.33 -7.24
C VAL A 83 19.19 -32.51 -7.93
N LYS A 84 20.46 -32.74 -7.59
CA LYS A 84 21.62 -32.17 -8.27
C LYS A 84 22.14 -33.21 -9.25
N VAL A 85 22.31 -32.81 -10.50
CA VAL A 85 22.79 -33.69 -11.57
C VAL A 85 23.92 -33.03 -12.31
N SER A 86 24.95 -33.82 -12.64
CA SER A 86 26.09 -33.36 -13.44
C SER A 86 26.35 -34.30 -14.62
N GLY A 87 26.76 -33.72 -15.75
CA GLY A 87 27.10 -34.47 -16.95
C GLY A 87 27.73 -33.60 -18.03
N PRO A 88 28.19 -34.20 -19.14
CA PRO A 88 28.82 -33.48 -20.24
C PRO A 88 27.91 -32.39 -20.80
N ARG A 89 28.46 -31.17 -20.95
CA ARG A 89 27.70 -30.00 -21.38
C ARG A 89 27.02 -30.26 -22.73
N GLY A 90 25.71 -30.02 -22.82
CA GLY A 90 24.91 -30.18 -24.03
C GLY A 90 24.39 -31.60 -24.28
N ALA A 91 24.84 -32.60 -23.52
CA ALA A 91 24.30 -33.95 -23.64
C ALA A 91 22.84 -34.03 -23.15
N LYS A 92 22.08 -35.00 -23.63
CA LYS A 92 20.68 -35.20 -23.19
C LYS A 92 20.64 -35.85 -21.81
N GLY A 93 20.08 -35.13 -20.84
CA GLY A 93 19.78 -35.62 -19.50
C GLY A 93 18.36 -36.14 -19.38
N VAL A 94 18.20 -37.24 -18.65
CA VAL A 94 16.92 -37.87 -18.35
C VAL A 94 16.92 -38.24 -16.88
N LEU A 95 15.97 -37.69 -16.13
CA LEU A 95 15.68 -38.03 -14.74
C LEU A 95 14.30 -38.68 -14.67
N LYS A 96 14.25 -39.92 -14.21
CA LYS A 96 13.01 -40.61 -13.83
C LYS A 96 12.81 -40.48 -12.34
N LEU A 97 11.64 -40.01 -11.91
CA LEU A 97 11.28 -39.82 -10.52
C LEU A 97 9.98 -40.57 -10.23
N PHE A 98 9.98 -41.42 -9.21
CA PHE A 98 8.78 -42.04 -8.67
C PHE A 98 8.33 -41.27 -7.43
N ILE A 99 7.10 -40.75 -7.48
CA ILE A 99 6.43 -40.09 -6.35
C ILE A 99 5.29 -41.01 -5.89
N PRO A 100 5.34 -41.56 -4.67
CA PRO A 100 4.26 -42.40 -4.16
C PRO A 100 2.98 -41.58 -3.91
N VAL A 101 1.82 -42.19 -4.16
CA VAL A 101 0.52 -41.52 -3.95
C VAL A 101 0.30 -41.16 -2.48
N SER A 102 0.75 -42.04 -1.56
CA SER A 102 0.65 -41.83 -0.11
C SER A 102 1.38 -40.55 0.35
N LEU A 103 2.49 -40.18 -0.30
CA LEU A 103 3.18 -38.92 0.00
C LEU A 103 2.32 -37.71 -0.37
N LEU A 104 1.63 -37.75 -1.51
CA LEU A 104 0.77 -36.65 -1.96
C LEU A 104 -0.48 -36.55 -1.07
N GLU A 105 -1.13 -37.68 -0.80
CA GLU A 105 -2.34 -37.76 0.02
C GLU A 105 -2.10 -37.30 1.46
N ALA A 106 -0.96 -37.66 2.06
CA ALA A 106 -0.60 -37.24 3.41
C ALA A 106 -0.49 -35.72 3.58
N TYR A 107 -0.37 -34.97 2.48
CA TYR A 107 -0.35 -33.51 2.46
C TYR A 107 -1.55 -32.90 1.70
N ASN A 108 -2.60 -33.66 1.43
CA ASN A 108 -3.76 -33.22 0.65
C ASN A 108 -3.37 -32.59 -0.71
N SER A 109 -2.35 -33.18 -1.34
CA SER A 109 -1.80 -32.78 -2.63
C SER A 109 -2.22 -33.77 -3.71
N SER A 110 -1.91 -33.46 -4.96
CA SER A 110 -2.11 -34.34 -6.11
C SER A 110 -1.04 -34.08 -7.16
N ILE A 111 -0.92 -34.97 -8.15
CA ILE A 111 0.09 -34.82 -9.21
C ILE A 111 0.00 -33.48 -9.94
N ASN A 112 -1.23 -32.96 -10.14
CA ASN A 112 -1.51 -31.67 -10.76
C ASN A 112 -1.00 -30.47 -9.93
N ARG A 113 -0.75 -30.68 -8.64
CA ARG A 113 -0.20 -29.66 -7.73
C ARG A 113 1.32 -29.76 -7.61
N VAL A 114 1.97 -30.78 -8.15
CA VAL A 114 3.43 -30.87 -8.11
C VAL A 114 4.04 -29.84 -9.06
N LEU A 115 5.02 -29.08 -8.58
CA LEU A 115 5.78 -28.11 -9.38
C LEU A 115 7.21 -28.61 -9.59
N PHE A 116 7.67 -28.59 -10.84
CA PHE A 116 9.03 -28.95 -11.22
C PHE A 116 9.78 -27.71 -11.68
N LEU A 117 10.98 -27.51 -11.17
CA LEU A 117 11.87 -26.44 -11.57
C LEU A 117 13.21 -27.01 -12.04
N LEU A 118 13.76 -26.45 -13.11
CA LEU A 118 15.14 -26.62 -13.55
C LEU A 118 15.87 -25.29 -13.38
N ASP A 119 16.88 -25.26 -12.52
CA ASP A 119 17.63 -24.05 -12.18
C ASP A 119 16.71 -22.87 -11.83
N LYS A 120 15.70 -23.14 -10.99
CA LYS A 120 14.63 -22.21 -10.55
C LYS A 120 13.58 -21.83 -11.60
N ASN A 121 13.69 -22.30 -12.84
CA ASN A 121 12.70 -22.03 -13.88
C ASN A 121 11.69 -23.18 -13.99
N PRO A 122 10.38 -22.91 -14.09
CA PRO A 122 9.38 -23.96 -14.26
C PRO A 122 9.63 -24.84 -15.49
N ILE A 123 9.54 -26.15 -15.31
CA ILE A 123 9.53 -27.14 -16.40
C ILE A 123 8.34 -28.06 -16.24
N GLU A 124 7.83 -28.59 -17.35
CA GLU A 124 6.86 -29.69 -17.30
C GLU A 124 7.57 -31.01 -17.57
N PRO A 125 7.17 -32.11 -16.91
CA PRO A 125 7.65 -33.45 -17.24
C PRO A 125 7.37 -33.79 -18.70
N ALA A 126 8.30 -34.47 -19.35
CA ALA A 126 8.11 -35.01 -20.70
C ALA A 126 7.06 -36.13 -20.72
N GLU A 127 6.91 -36.85 -19.61
CA GLU A 127 5.92 -37.90 -19.42
C GLU A 127 5.55 -38.00 -17.94
N ILE A 128 4.26 -38.28 -17.68
CA ILE A 128 3.74 -38.66 -16.37
C ILE A 128 2.93 -39.94 -16.56
N LYS A 129 3.35 -41.01 -15.91
CA LYS A 129 2.67 -42.31 -15.95
C LYS A 129 2.16 -42.67 -14.56
N GLU A 130 0.86 -42.85 -14.44
CA GLU A 130 0.25 -43.41 -13.24
C GLU A 130 0.58 -44.91 -13.16
N VAL A 131 0.98 -45.36 -11.97
CA VAL A 131 1.28 -46.75 -11.64
C VAL A 131 0.57 -47.09 -10.33
N GLU A 132 0.43 -48.38 -10.02
CA GLU A 132 -0.40 -48.87 -8.91
C GLU A 132 -0.21 -48.14 -7.56
N THR A 133 1.01 -47.70 -7.26
CA THR A 133 1.36 -47.08 -5.96
C THR A 133 1.76 -45.61 -6.06
N GLY A 134 1.61 -44.96 -7.22
CA GLY A 134 2.01 -43.57 -7.41
C GLY A 134 2.21 -43.15 -8.85
N TYR A 135 3.15 -42.23 -9.07
CA TYR A 135 3.41 -41.62 -10.37
C TYR A 135 4.88 -41.75 -10.74
N LEU A 136 5.15 -42.25 -11.95
CA LEU A 136 6.46 -42.24 -12.56
C LEU A 136 6.56 -41.06 -13.53
N LEU A 137 7.48 -40.16 -13.26
CA LEU A 137 7.69 -38.94 -14.03
C LEU A 137 9.00 -39.00 -14.78
N THR A 138 9.03 -38.50 -16.02
CA THR A 138 10.23 -38.38 -16.83
C THR A 138 10.52 -36.92 -17.11
N LEU A 139 11.64 -36.40 -16.60
CA LEU A 139 12.16 -35.06 -16.90
C LEU A 139 13.30 -35.18 -17.90
N VAL A 140 13.29 -34.35 -18.94
CA VAL A 140 14.34 -34.29 -19.96
C VAL A 140 14.96 -32.90 -19.95
N TYR A 141 16.29 -32.83 -19.93
CA TYR A 141 17.03 -31.57 -19.84
C TYR A 141 18.35 -31.64 -20.62
N SER A 142 19.01 -30.50 -20.81
CA SER A 142 20.36 -30.44 -21.38
C SER A 142 21.41 -30.40 -20.27
N HIS A 143 22.32 -31.37 -20.28
CA HIS A 143 23.37 -31.55 -19.28
C HIS A 143 24.34 -30.36 -19.22
N SER A 144 24.80 -30.15 -17.99
CA SER A 144 25.93 -29.37 -17.47
C SER A 144 25.95 -29.75 -15.97
N THR A 145 26.22 -28.83 -15.06
CA THR A 145 25.69 -28.93 -13.68
C THR A 145 24.30 -28.32 -13.66
N ARG A 146 23.30 -29.05 -13.16
CA ARG A 146 21.90 -28.62 -13.07
C ARG A 146 21.32 -28.95 -11.70
N ARG A 147 20.35 -28.13 -11.27
CA ARG A 147 19.54 -28.38 -10.08
C ARG A 147 18.08 -28.52 -10.49
N ILE A 148 17.46 -29.63 -10.08
CA ILE A 148 16.04 -29.89 -10.26
C ILE A 148 15.38 -29.83 -8.88
N ASP A 149 14.38 -28.96 -8.74
CA ASP A 149 13.58 -28.85 -7.52
C ASP A 149 12.16 -29.35 -7.82
N VAL A 150 11.66 -30.28 -7.00
CA VAL A 150 10.30 -30.83 -7.12
C VAL A 150 9.54 -30.51 -5.84
N TYR A 151 8.62 -29.57 -5.92
CA TYR A 151 7.71 -29.23 -4.82
C TYR A 151 6.47 -30.10 -4.93
N TYR A 152 6.36 -31.09 -4.05
CA TYR A 152 5.25 -32.06 -4.07
C TYR A 152 3.99 -31.54 -3.37
N VAL A 153 4.09 -30.40 -2.68
CA VAL A 153 2.95 -29.65 -2.14
C VAL A 153 3.04 -28.19 -2.57
N THR A 154 1.99 -27.70 -3.20
CA THR A 154 1.87 -26.29 -3.59
C THR A 154 0.46 -25.78 -3.34
N TYR A 155 0.31 -24.46 -3.36
CA TYR A 155 -0.91 -23.76 -2.96
C TYR A 155 -1.40 -22.82 -4.06
N SER A 156 -2.69 -22.51 -3.99
CA SER A 156 -3.29 -21.44 -4.77
C SER A 156 -3.36 -20.20 -3.90
N ILE A 157 -2.85 -19.08 -4.41
CA ILE A 157 -2.82 -17.80 -3.71
C ILE A 157 -3.64 -16.78 -4.48
N SER A 158 -4.42 -15.98 -3.76
CA SER A 158 -5.15 -14.84 -4.32
C SER A 158 -4.70 -13.52 -3.71
N ILE A 159 -4.26 -12.58 -4.56
CA ILE A 159 -3.90 -11.22 -4.15
C ILE A 159 -4.97 -10.26 -4.66
N LYS A 160 -5.63 -9.58 -3.74
CA LYS A 160 -6.64 -8.55 -4.06
C LYS A 160 -6.05 -7.17 -3.97
N VAL A 161 -6.05 -6.46 -5.08
CA VAL A 161 -5.48 -5.12 -5.22
C VAL A 161 -6.60 -4.09 -5.25
N LEU A 162 -6.52 -3.12 -4.34
CA LEU A 162 -7.46 -2.03 -4.21
C LEU A 162 -6.75 -0.67 -4.41
N ASP A 163 -7.45 0.30 -4.97
CA ASP A 163 -7.01 1.69 -5.08
C ASP A 163 -7.10 2.40 -3.72
N TYR A 164 -6.64 3.65 -3.64
CA TYR A 164 -6.69 4.44 -2.41
C TYR A 164 -8.12 4.60 -1.86
N GLY A 165 -9.13 4.63 -2.74
CA GLY A 165 -10.55 4.69 -2.41
C GLY A 165 -11.20 3.32 -2.12
N LYS A 166 -10.40 2.26 -1.95
CA LYS A 166 -10.84 0.87 -1.70
C LYS A 166 -11.63 0.23 -2.86
N LYS A 167 -11.51 0.76 -4.08
CA LYS A 167 -12.09 0.13 -5.29
C LYS A 167 -11.10 -0.85 -5.91
N PRO A 168 -11.56 -1.95 -6.53
CA PRO A 168 -10.67 -2.86 -7.25
C PRO A 168 -9.84 -2.19 -8.33
N VAL A 169 -8.56 -2.59 -8.45
CA VAL A 169 -7.68 -2.18 -9.56
C VAL A 169 -7.56 -3.33 -10.54
N GLU A 170 -8.13 -3.17 -11.72
CA GLU A 170 -8.02 -4.11 -12.83
C GLU A 170 -6.69 -3.94 -13.58
N ARG A 171 -6.14 -5.03 -14.13
CA ARG A 171 -4.92 -5.07 -14.97
C ARG A 171 -3.64 -4.60 -14.29
N ALA A 172 -3.62 -4.48 -12.96
CA ALA A 172 -2.39 -4.30 -12.20
C ALA A 172 -1.53 -5.57 -12.28
N GLU A 173 -0.24 -5.40 -12.52
CA GLU A 173 0.72 -6.50 -12.51
C GLU A 173 1.17 -6.76 -11.08
N VAL A 174 1.00 -7.99 -10.63
CA VAL A 174 1.38 -8.45 -9.30
C VAL A 174 2.53 -9.43 -9.45
N ASN A 175 3.64 -9.12 -8.81
CA ASN A 175 4.86 -9.91 -8.81
C ASN A 175 5.08 -10.50 -7.43
N LEU A 176 5.17 -11.83 -7.35
CA LEU A 176 5.59 -12.57 -6.16
C LEU A 176 7.06 -12.95 -6.32
N THR A 177 7.90 -12.55 -5.37
CA THR A 177 9.32 -12.92 -5.33
C THR A 177 9.63 -13.66 -4.04
N GLY A 178 10.06 -14.92 -4.14
CA GLY A 178 10.38 -15.78 -3.00
C GLY A 178 11.15 -17.03 -3.45
N PRO A 179 10.79 -18.23 -2.96
CA PRO A 179 11.32 -19.50 -3.48
C PRO A 179 11.22 -19.65 -5.00
N VAL A 180 10.15 -19.08 -5.58
CA VAL A 180 9.95 -18.91 -7.02
C VAL A 180 9.52 -17.48 -7.33
N SER A 181 9.70 -17.04 -8.57
CA SER A 181 9.21 -15.76 -9.06
C SER A 181 8.00 -16.00 -9.95
N LEU A 182 6.86 -15.36 -9.62
CA LEU A 182 5.61 -15.51 -10.35
C LEU A 182 5.00 -14.14 -10.64
N THR A 183 4.35 -14.01 -11.79
CA THR A 183 3.68 -12.78 -12.22
C THR A 183 2.27 -13.09 -12.68
N ALA A 184 1.30 -12.30 -12.24
CA ALA A 184 -0.07 -12.36 -12.69
C ALA A 184 -0.65 -10.94 -12.79
N LYS A 185 -1.68 -10.77 -13.63
CA LYS A 185 -2.42 -9.50 -13.71
C LYS A 185 -3.75 -9.63 -12.98
N THR A 186 -4.18 -8.56 -12.34
CA THR A 186 -5.49 -8.51 -11.70
C THR A 186 -6.61 -8.48 -12.74
N ASN A 187 -7.71 -9.18 -12.44
CA ASN A 187 -8.94 -9.16 -13.22
C ASN A 187 -9.83 -7.93 -12.89
N ALA A 188 -11.04 -7.88 -13.43
CA ALA A 188 -12.02 -6.83 -13.17
C ALA A 188 -12.44 -6.69 -11.69
N THR A 189 -12.31 -7.74 -10.88
CA THR A 189 -12.58 -7.71 -9.43
C THR A 189 -11.33 -7.34 -8.60
N GLY A 190 -10.22 -7.01 -9.28
CA GLY A 190 -8.95 -6.63 -8.66
C GLY A 190 -8.14 -7.81 -8.12
N GLU A 191 -8.45 -9.04 -8.53
CA GLU A 191 -7.84 -10.26 -8.02
C GLU A 191 -6.82 -10.83 -9.00
N ALA A 192 -5.62 -11.11 -8.51
CA ALA A 192 -4.57 -11.85 -9.19
C ALA A 192 -4.40 -13.22 -8.52
N CYS A 193 -4.59 -14.29 -9.28
CA CYS A 193 -4.51 -15.65 -8.79
C CYS A 193 -3.21 -16.32 -9.25
N PHE A 194 -2.51 -16.96 -8.33
CA PHE A 194 -1.30 -17.72 -8.57
C PHE A 194 -1.56 -19.19 -8.22
N MET A 195 -1.28 -20.08 -9.17
CA MET A 195 -1.41 -21.52 -8.99
C MET A 195 -0.04 -22.14 -8.76
N ARG A 196 -0.01 -23.31 -8.13
CA ARG A 196 1.21 -24.08 -7.89
C ARG A 196 2.30 -23.30 -7.15
N VAL A 197 1.94 -22.51 -6.14
CA VAL A 197 2.90 -21.73 -5.34
C VAL A 197 3.48 -22.59 -4.22
N PRO A 198 4.80 -22.83 -4.17
CA PRO A 198 5.44 -23.52 -3.06
C PRO A 198 5.29 -22.80 -1.71
N ALA A 199 5.39 -23.56 -0.62
CA ALA A 199 5.52 -22.98 0.72
C ALA A 199 6.76 -22.08 0.82
N GLY A 200 6.66 -21.02 1.62
CA GLY A 200 7.71 -20.04 1.84
C GLY A 200 7.19 -18.61 1.92
N THR A 201 8.11 -17.68 2.13
CA THR A 201 7.80 -16.24 2.25
C THR A 201 7.99 -15.56 0.91
N TYR A 202 6.99 -14.80 0.47
CA TYR A 202 7.02 -14.05 -0.79
C TYR A 202 6.86 -12.56 -0.52
N ARG A 203 7.73 -11.76 -1.14
CA ARG A 203 7.51 -10.32 -1.33
C ARG A 203 6.51 -10.13 -2.46
N VAL A 204 5.49 -9.34 -2.21
CA VAL A 204 4.46 -8.95 -3.18
C VAL A 204 4.78 -7.53 -3.65
N GLU A 205 4.88 -7.33 -4.95
CA GLU A 205 5.05 -6.01 -5.55
C GLU A 205 3.95 -5.79 -6.58
N VAL A 206 3.28 -4.65 -6.52
CA VAL A 206 2.16 -4.32 -7.40
C VAL A 206 2.53 -3.12 -8.26
N TYR A 207 2.39 -3.30 -9.57
CA TYR A 207 2.68 -2.30 -10.59
C TYR A 207 1.42 -1.95 -11.36
N TYR A 208 1.21 -0.64 -11.55
CA TYR A 208 0.16 -0.11 -12.40
C TYR A 208 0.73 1.12 -13.12
N GLY A 209 1.61 0.85 -14.09
CA GLY A 209 2.63 1.81 -14.53
C GLY A 209 3.84 1.74 -13.57
N PRO A 210 4.03 2.72 -12.66
CA PRO A 210 5.03 2.59 -11.60
C PRO A 210 4.64 1.55 -10.54
N LYS A 211 5.55 1.26 -9.61
CA LYS A 211 5.25 0.49 -8.39
C LYS A 211 4.26 1.28 -7.52
N VAL A 212 3.09 0.71 -7.24
CA VAL A 212 1.98 1.37 -6.54
C VAL A 212 1.62 0.72 -5.20
N GLY A 213 2.18 -0.46 -4.92
CA GLY A 213 1.98 -1.16 -3.65
C GLY A 213 3.02 -2.26 -3.43
N GLU A 214 3.15 -2.66 -2.18
CA GLU A 214 3.99 -3.78 -1.78
C GLU A 214 3.43 -4.47 -0.53
N GLY A 215 3.89 -5.69 -0.30
CA GLY A 215 3.51 -6.46 0.88
C GLY A 215 4.33 -7.74 0.99
N VAL A 216 3.96 -8.56 1.97
CA VAL A 216 4.54 -9.88 2.20
C VAL A 216 3.42 -10.88 2.43
N ILE A 217 3.59 -12.12 1.97
CA ILE A 217 2.70 -13.24 2.23
C ILE A 217 3.52 -14.48 2.60
N GLU A 218 3.11 -15.18 3.66
CA GLU A 218 3.73 -16.41 4.15
C GLU A 218 2.86 -17.62 3.77
N VAL A 219 3.38 -18.53 2.96
CA VAL A 219 2.63 -19.69 2.44
C VAL A 219 3.06 -20.94 3.20
N PRO A 220 2.13 -21.76 3.74
CA PRO A 220 0.67 -21.72 3.55
C PRO A 220 -0.11 -20.95 4.62
N LYS A 221 0.56 -20.32 5.59
CA LYS A 221 -0.09 -19.61 6.70
C LYS A 221 -1.11 -18.56 6.24
N SER A 222 -0.91 -17.98 5.06
CA SER A 222 -1.84 -17.09 4.38
C SER A 222 -1.92 -17.42 2.89
N LEU A 223 -3.12 -17.73 2.42
CA LEU A 223 -3.41 -18.04 1.01
C LEU A 223 -4.10 -16.88 0.28
N SER A 224 -4.43 -15.81 1.00
CA SER A 224 -5.02 -14.61 0.41
C SER A 224 -4.50 -13.35 1.08
N ARG A 225 -4.32 -12.27 0.32
CA ARG A 225 -3.88 -10.98 0.87
C ARG A 225 -4.51 -9.81 0.13
N PHE A 226 -4.86 -8.76 0.89
CA PHE A 226 -5.27 -7.47 0.34
C PHE A 226 -4.08 -6.51 0.29
N ILE A 227 -3.93 -5.80 -0.83
CA ILE A 227 -2.95 -4.74 -1.02
C ILE A 227 -3.69 -3.44 -1.37
N LEU A 228 -3.64 -2.47 -0.46
CA LEU A 228 -4.11 -1.11 -0.72
C LEU A 228 -3.00 -0.33 -1.42
N THR A 229 -3.31 0.28 -2.55
CA THR A 229 -2.32 0.95 -3.41
C THR A 229 -2.46 2.47 -3.39
N ALA A 230 -1.44 3.16 -3.91
CA ALA A 230 -1.47 4.61 -4.13
C ALA A 230 -2.27 5.03 -5.38
N VAL A 231 -2.82 4.08 -6.14
CA VAL A 231 -3.63 4.36 -7.33
C VAL A 231 -4.81 5.26 -6.94
N ARG A 232 -5.07 6.30 -7.76
CA ARG A 232 -6.13 7.31 -7.55
C ARG A 232 -6.04 8.14 -6.26
N LYS A 233 -4.95 8.04 -5.50
CA LYS A 233 -4.73 8.85 -4.28
C LYS A 233 -4.85 10.35 -4.55
N TRP A 234 -4.15 10.85 -5.57
CA TRP A 234 -4.16 12.28 -5.89
C TRP A 234 -5.48 12.77 -6.46
N GLU A 235 -6.17 11.95 -7.25
CA GLU A 235 -7.51 12.27 -7.77
C GLU A 235 -8.49 12.51 -6.61
N ILE A 236 -8.49 11.62 -5.61
CA ILE A 236 -9.36 11.72 -4.43
C ILE A 236 -8.97 12.92 -3.57
N LEU A 237 -7.69 13.05 -3.21
CA LEU A 237 -7.23 14.17 -2.36
C LEU A 237 -7.43 15.53 -3.03
N TYR A 238 -7.22 15.62 -4.35
CA TYR A 238 -7.48 16.86 -5.09
C TYR A 238 -8.97 17.18 -5.15
N GLY A 239 -9.83 16.18 -5.35
CA GLY A 239 -11.28 16.35 -5.29
C GLY A 239 -11.74 16.89 -3.93
N GLU A 240 -11.27 16.30 -2.84
CA GLU A 240 -11.58 16.76 -1.47
C GLU A 240 -11.06 18.18 -1.20
N ALA A 241 -9.83 18.49 -1.63
CA ALA A 241 -9.25 19.83 -1.48
C ALA A 241 -10.06 20.87 -2.27
N ARG A 242 -10.49 20.54 -3.48
CA ARG A 242 -11.30 21.42 -4.33
C ARG A 242 -12.66 21.73 -3.71
N GLU A 243 -13.34 20.74 -3.13
CA GLU A 243 -14.61 20.96 -2.44
C GLU A 243 -14.44 21.81 -1.17
N ARG A 244 -13.36 21.58 -0.40
CA ARG A 244 -13.02 22.43 0.76
C ARG A 244 -12.73 23.87 0.35
N LEU A 245 -12.03 24.09 -0.76
CA LEU A 245 -11.77 25.42 -1.31
C LEU A 245 -13.09 26.13 -1.62
N LYS A 246 -13.97 25.49 -2.39
CA LYS A 246 -15.29 26.02 -2.75
C LYS A 246 -16.13 26.39 -1.52
N TYR A 247 -16.16 25.52 -0.51
CA TYR A 247 -16.85 25.79 0.75
C TYR A 247 -16.26 27.00 1.49
N THR A 248 -14.93 27.09 1.54
CA THR A 248 -14.21 28.17 2.23
C THR A 248 -14.43 29.52 1.54
N GLU A 249 -14.39 29.56 0.22
CA GLU A 249 -14.68 30.75 -0.59
C GLU A 249 -16.12 31.26 -0.35
N ALA A 250 -17.10 30.34 -0.32
CA ALA A 250 -18.48 30.70 -0.01
C ALA A 250 -18.63 31.28 1.42
N ARG A 251 -17.85 30.75 2.37
CA ARG A 251 -17.84 31.25 3.75
C ARG A 251 -17.20 32.63 3.85
N ILE A 252 -16.09 32.87 3.14
CA ILE A 252 -15.44 34.18 3.07
C ILE A 252 -16.40 35.22 2.50
N ARG A 253 -17.07 34.94 1.38
CA ARG A 253 -18.07 35.87 0.80
C ARG A 253 -19.19 36.23 1.77
N LYS A 254 -19.70 35.26 2.53
CA LYS A 254 -20.71 35.53 3.57
C LYS A 254 -20.17 36.43 4.69
N LEU A 255 -18.92 36.19 5.12
CA LEU A 255 -18.27 37.02 6.14
C LEU A 255 -18.04 38.44 5.64
N GLU A 256 -17.63 38.63 4.39
CA GLU A 256 -17.46 39.95 3.76
C GLU A 256 -18.78 40.75 3.75
N ILE A 257 -19.89 40.11 3.36
CA ILE A 257 -21.23 40.74 3.41
C ILE A 257 -21.57 41.15 4.85
N SER A 258 -21.39 40.25 5.81
CA SER A 258 -21.68 40.56 7.23
C SER A 258 -20.79 41.66 7.80
N LEU A 259 -19.54 41.76 7.31
CA LEU A 259 -18.59 42.80 7.71
C LEU A 259 -19.05 44.17 7.19
N GLU A 260 -19.50 44.26 5.93
CA GLU A 260 -20.05 45.50 5.39
C GLU A 260 -21.36 45.91 6.07
N GLU A 261 -22.24 44.96 6.40
CA GLU A 261 -23.41 45.23 7.23
C GLU A 261 -23.04 45.76 8.63
N ALA A 262 -22.02 45.18 9.27
CA ALA A 262 -21.53 45.66 10.56
C ALA A 262 -20.94 47.08 10.45
N LYS A 263 -20.15 47.37 9.41
CA LYS A 263 -19.59 48.71 9.15
C LYS A 263 -20.69 49.75 8.96
N THR A 264 -21.73 49.43 8.17
CA THR A 264 -22.86 50.35 7.96
C THR A 264 -23.66 50.59 9.25
N ARG A 265 -23.86 49.57 10.08
CA ARG A 265 -24.47 49.72 11.42
C ARG A 265 -23.64 50.62 12.33
N ILE A 266 -22.32 50.42 12.38
CA ILE A 266 -21.41 51.28 13.16
C ILE A 266 -21.49 52.73 12.67
N LYS A 267 -21.54 52.96 11.35
CA LYS A 267 -21.68 54.32 10.79
C LYS A 267 -23.00 54.98 11.24
N LYS A 268 -24.12 54.25 11.19
CA LYS A 268 -25.43 54.73 11.66
C LYS A 268 -25.42 55.03 13.16
N LEU A 269 -24.86 54.14 13.97
CA LEU A 269 -24.73 54.33 15.42
C LEU A 269 -23.88 55.56 15.78
N LYS A 270 -22.78 55.81 15.05
CA LYS A 270 -21.97 57.02 15.22
C LYS A 270 -22.77 58.28 14.89
N ALA A 271 -23.56 58.27 13.82
CA ALA A 271 -24.40 59.40 13.45
C ALA A 271 -25.49 59.67 14.52
N SER A 272 -26.18 58.64 15.01
CA SER A 272 -27.16 58.79 16.09
C SER A 272 -26.51 59.25 17.39
N LEU A 273 -25.28 58.80 17.69
CA LEU A 273 -24.54 59.25 18.85
C LEU A 273 -24.26 60.76 18.77
N GLU A 274 -23.81 61.25 17.61
CA GLU A 274 -23.55 62.67 17.42
C GLU A 274 -24.84 63.51 17.51
N GLU A 275 -25.95 63.02 16.95
CA GLU A 275 -27.26 63.65 17.08
C GLU A 275 -27.71 63.73 18.55
N THR A 276 -27.61 62.62 19.30
CA THR A 276 -27.95 62.63 20.73
C THR A 276 -27.05 63.56 21.55
N LYS A 277 -25.77 63.65 21.21
CA LYS A 277 -24.82 64.59 21.82
C LYS A 277 -25.21 66.04 21.52
N SER A 278 -25.58 66.35 20.28
CA SER A 278 -26.09 67.67 19.89
C SER A 278 -27.37 68.04 20.66
N LYS A 279 -28.33 67.11 20.77
CA LYS A 279 -29.55 67.31 21.56
C LYS A 279 -29.23 67.54 23.03
N TYR A 280 -28.32 66.76 23.61
CA TYR A 280 -27.86 66.94 24.98
C TYR A 280 -27.22 68.32 25.20
N GLU A 281 -26.38 68.78 24.27
CA GLU A 281 -25.77 70.12 24.34
C GLU A 281 -26.81 71.25 24.20
N ALA A 282 -27.82 71.08 23.34
CA ALA A 282 -28.91 72.04 23.19
C ALA A 282 -29.72 72.16 24.50
N VAL A 283 -30.14 71.03 25.08
CA VAL A 283 -30.83 70.99 26.37
C VAL A 283 -29.96 71.59 27.48
N ARG A 284 -28.65 71.33 27.48
CA ARG A 284 -27.72 71.93 28.44
C ARG A 284 -27.67 73.46 28.33
N ARG A 285 -27.64 74.01 27.10
CA ARG A 285 -27.69 75.47 26.88
C ARG A 285 -29.01 76.06 27.34
N GLU A 286 -30.12 75.40 27.03
CA GLU A 286 -31.44 75.82 27.52
C GLU A 286 -31.46 75.84 29.06
N LEU A 287 -30.94 74.81 29.71
CA LEU A 287 -30.81 74.77 31.17
C LEU A 287 -29.94 75.92 31.72
N GLU A 288 -28.85 76.28 31.05
CA GLU A 288 -28.01 77.43 31.43
C GLU A 288 -28.75 78.77 31.25
N THR A 289 -29.53 78.93 30.18
CA THR A 289 -30.40 80.11 30.01
C THR A 289 -31.51 80.17 31.05
N TYR A 290 -32.13 79.04 31.40
CA TYR A 290 -33.12 78.98 32.48
C TYR A 290 -32.48 79.33 33.83
N LYS A 291 -31.26 78.85 34.10
CA LYS A 291 -30.50 79.26 35.29
C LYS A 291 -30.25 80.77 35.28
N SER A 292 -29.77 81.36 34.18
CA SER A 292 -29.50 82.81 34.12
C SER A 292 -30.77 83.65 34.28
N ILE A 293 -31.89 83.24 33.68
CA ILE A 293 -33.20 83.87 33.87
C ILE A 293 -33.66 83.74 35.33
N ALA A 294 -33.50 82.57 35.94
CA ALA A 294 -33.84 82.34 37.34
C ALA A 294 -32.96 83.14 38.31
N TYR A 295 -31.72 83.48 37.96
CA TYR A 295 -30.86 84.37 38.77
C TYR A 295 -31.11 85.86 38.50
N THR A 296 -31.53 86.25 37.28
CA THR A 296 -31.78 87.64 36.90
C THR A 296 -33.16 88.14 37.31
N LEU A 297 -34.21 87.31 37.27
CA LEU A 297 -35.56 87.70 37.71
C LEU A 297 -35.62 88.17 39.18
N PRO A 298 -35.01 87.47 40.16
CA PRO A 298 -34.92 87.97 41.53
C PRO A 298 -34.06 89.23 41.64
N ALA A 299 -32.94 89.31 40.92
CA ALA A 299 -32.05 90.47 40.95
C ALA A 299 -32.69 91.74 40.36
N VAL A 300 -33.46 91.60 39.28
CA VAL A 300 -34.25 92.68 38.67
C VAL A 300 -35.41 93.07 39.59
N ALA A 301 -36.10 92.10 40.21
CA ALA A 301 -37.13 92.40 41.19
C ALA A 301 -36.58 93.21 42.37
N VAL A 302 -35.39 92.84 42.90
CA VAL A 302 -34.71 93.58 43.98
C VAL A 302 -34.31 94.99 43.53
N THR A 303 -33.74 95.15 42.33
CA THR A 303 -33.34 96.48 41.82
C THR A 303 -34.54 97.38 41.49
N CYS A 304 -35.63 96.84 40.94
CA CYS A 304 -36.89 97.55 40.76
C CYS A 304 -37.53 97.92 42.10
N PHE A 305 -37.45 97.07 43.12
CA PHE A 305 -37.90 97.39 44.48
C PHE A 305 -37.08 98.54 45.09
N ILE A 306 -35.77 98.52 44.92
CA ILE A 306 -34.87 99.58 45.37
C ILE A 306 -35.14 100.89 44.61
N ALA A 307 -35.31 100.84 43.29
CA ALA A 307 -35.64 102.02 42.47
C ALA A 307 -37.02 102.60 42.79
N GLY A 308 -38.03 101.74 43.00
CA GLY A 308 -39.36 102.13 43.47
C GLY A 308 -39.34 102.73 44.88
N TYR A 309 -38.53 102.18 45.78
CA TYR A 309 -38.30 102.74 47.11
C TYR A 309 -37.64 104.13 47.06
N ILE A 310 -36.64 104.32 46.18
CA ILE A 310 -35.97 105.61 45.97
C ILE A 310 -36.90 106.65 45.32
N ALA A 311 -37.70 106.26 44.32
CA ALA A 311 -38.68 107.13 43.67
C ALA A 311 -39.84 107.52 44.62
N GLY A 312 -40.31 106.57 45.44
CA GLY A 312 -41.27 106.83 46.51
C GLY A 312 -40.74 107.77 47.60
N ARG A 313 -39.43 107.71 47.89
CA ARG A 313 -38.77 108.62 48.84
C ARG A 313 -38.61 110.05 48.28
N ARG A 314 -38.49 110.21 46.96
CA ARG A 314 -38.48 111.54 46.31
C ARG A 314 -39.87 112.19 46.27
N ARG A 315 -40.95 111.43 46.07
CA ARG A 315 -42.33 111.98 46.10
C ARG A 315 -42.79 112.42 47.50
N ARG A 316 -42.26 111.85 48.58
CA ARG A 316 -42.61 112.24 49.97
C ARG A 316 -41.94 113.50 50.51
N LYS A 317 -41.05 114.17 49.77
CA LYS A 317 -40.38 115.41 50.20
C LYS A 317 -40.88 116.70 49.54
N GLY A 318 -41.87 116.65 48.66
CA GLY A 318 -42.36 117.82 47.89
C GLY A 318 -43.74 118.36 48.29
N GLN A 319 -44.36 117.84 49.35
CA GLN A 319 -45.74 118.18 49.72
C GLN A 319 -45.83 118.50 51.22
N ASN A 320 -45.20 119.62 51.61
CA ASN A 320 -45.47 120.33 52.85
C ASN A 320 -44.86 121.74 52.74
N SER A 321 -45.61 122.66 52.13
CA SER A 321 -45.39 124.10 52.23
C SER A 321 -46.71 124.77 52.62
N GLN A 322 -46.69 125.43 53.78
CA GLN A 322 -47.60 126.44 54.34
C GLN A 322 -48.84 126.86 53.53
N THR A 323 -50.00 126.87 54.20
CA THR A 323 -51.08 127.85 53.99
C THR A 323 -51.60 128.31 55.36
N SER A 324 -51.71 129.63 55.56
CA SER A 324 -52.30 130.27 56.74
C SER A 324 -53.73 130.74 56.44
N TRP A 325 -54.50 130.86 57.52
CA TRP A 325 -55.89 131.29 57.69
C TRP A 325 -56.46 132.37 56.75
N LEU A 326 -57.77 132.25 56.45
CA LEU A 326 -58.77 133.29 56.75
C LEU A 326 -60.24 132.85 56.51
N ARG A 327 -61.02 132.79 57.61
CA ARG A 327 -62.34 133.46 57.85
C ARG A 327 -63.32 132.61 58.66
N HIS A 328 -63.77 133.19 59.77
CA HIS A 328 -65.00 132.87 60.49
C HIS A 328 -66.16 133.79 60.03
N THR A 329 -67.38 133.38 60.43
CA THR A 329 -68.73 134.02 60.36
C THR A 329 -69.60 133.53 59.20
N LYS A 330 -70.86 133.08 59.38
CA LYS A 330 -71.92 133.32 60.41
C LYS A 330 -72.38 131.97 61.03
N LYS A 331 -72.89 131.83 62.24
CA LYS A 331 -73.73 132.67 63.11
C LYS A 331 -73.49 132.26 64.57
#